data_AF-H1S2U1-F1
#
_entry.id   AF-H1S2U1-F1
#
_cell.length_a   1.000
_cell.length_b   1.000
_cell.length_c   1.000
_cell.angle_alpha   90.00
_cell.angle_beta   90.00
_cell.angle_gamma   90.00
#
_symmetry.space_group_name_H-M   'P 1'
#
loop_
_entity.id
_entity.type
_entity.pdbx_description
1 polymer ?
#
loop_
_entity_poly.entity_id
_entity_poly.type
_entity_poly.pdbx_seq_one_letter_code
_entity_poly.pdbx_strand_id
1 'polypeptide(L)'
;MTPDTPSKPDPQQPPEVEHLSDALDHINAAVEQESIAGGAAKGLLYSVIETLGALVGDPDLPEHARSGYQGLLETAREIRSRLEAGSH
;
A
#
# COMPACT_ATOMS: atom_id res chain seq x y z
N MET A 1 -24.09 -2.06 -29.50
CA MET A 1 -22.70 -2.42 -29.21
C MET A 1 -22.46 -2.14 -27.74
N THR A 2 -22.41 -3.18 -26.92
CA THR A 2 -21.88 -3.27 -25.53
C THR A 2 -22.05 -4.75 -25.13
N PRO A 3 -21.13 -5.35 -24.34
CA PRO A 3 -20.72 -4.84 -23.04
C PRO A 3 -19.21 -4.70 -22.84
N ASP A 4 -18.83 -3.51 -22.37
CA ASP A 4 -17.68 -3.28 -21.51
C ASP A 4 -17.65 -4.32 -20.40
N THR A 5 -16.73 -5.26 -20.53
CA THR A 5 -16.47 -6.28 -19.51
C THR A 5 -15.39 -5.69 -18.60
N PRO A 6 -15.55 -5.68 -17.26
CA PRO A 6 -14.51 -5.17 -16.38
C PRO A 6 -13.27 -6.06 -16.57
N SER A 7 -12.18 -5.46 -17.08
CA SER A 7 -10.90 -6.14 -17.24
C SER A 7 -10.50 -6.74 -15.91
N LYS A 8 -10.46 -8.07 -15.83
CA LYS A 8 -9.88 -8.79 -14.71
C LYS A 8 -8.45 -8.26 -14.51
N PRO A 9 -8.05 -7.90 -13.27
CA PRO A 9 -6.68 -7.48 -13.03
C PRO A 9 -5.75 -8.61 -13.46
N ASP A 10 -4.82 -8.30 -14.36
CA ASP A 10 -3.81 -9.25 -14.81
C ASP A 10 -2.83 -9.49 -13.64
N PRO A 11 -2.70 -10.74 -13.15
CA PRO A 11 -1.85 -11.03 -12.00
C PRO A 11 -0.35 -10.81 -12.26
N GLN A 12 0.05 -10.54 -13.50
CA GLN A 12 1.44 -10.25 -13.86
C GLN A 12 1.74 -8.75 -13.90
N GLN A 13 0.74 -7.88 -13.75
CA GLN A 13 0.95 -6.44 -13.73
C GLN A 13 1.21 -5.98 -12.29
N PRO A 14 2.31 -5.23 -12.04
CA PRO A 14 2.54 -4.66 -10.71
C PRO A 14 1.34 -3.79 -10.30
N PRO A 15 1.00 -3.77 -8.99
CA PRO A 15 -0.13 -3.01 -8.51
C PRO A 15 0.07 -1.52 -8.81
N GLU A 16 -0.96 -0.88 -9.36
CA GLU A 16 -0.92 0.56 -9.65
C GLU A 16 -0.70 1.37 -8.36
N VAL A 17 0.06 2.46 -8.49
CA VAL A 17 0.36 3.39 -7.38
C VAL A 17 -0.92 3.83 -6.67
N GLU A 18 -1.97 4.14 -7.44
CA GLU A 18 -3.27 4.58 -6.92
C GLU A 18 -3.91 3.51 -6.02
N HIS A 19 -3.93 2.24 -6.44
CA HIS A 19 -4.48 1.15 -5.63
C HIS A 19 -3.73 0.94 -4.31
N LEU A 20 -2.41 1.10 -4.32
CA LEU A 20 -1.60 1.00 -3.10
C LEU A 20 -1.81 2.21 -2.18
N SER A 21 -2.03 3.40 -2.75
CA SER A 21 -2.42 4.59 -1.99
C SER A 21 -3.75 4.38 -1.28
N ASP A 22 -4.80 3.98 -2.03
CA ASP A 22 -6.13 3.71 -1.48
C ASP A 22 -6.08 2.65 -0.37
N ALA A 23 -5.26 1.61 -0.54
CA ALA A 23 -5.08 0.57 0.47
C ALA A 23 -4.46 1.14 1.77
N LEU A 24 -3.45 2.01 1.66
CA LEU A 24 -2.85 2.68 2.81
C LEU A 24 -3.85 3.61 3.52
N ASP A 25 -4.63 4.36 2.76
CA ASP A 25 -5.67 5.24 3.31
C ASP A 25 -6.75 4.44 4.05
N HIS A 26 -7.19 3.31 3.50
CA HIS A 26 -8.12 2.39 4.18
C HIS A 26 -7.54 1.80 5.47
N ILE A 27 -6.28 1.39 5.46
CA ILE A 27 -5.62 0.88 6.67
C ILE A 27 -5.54 1.98 7.72
N ASN A 28 -5.15 3.19 7.33
CA ASN A 28 -5.08 4.33 8.23
C ASN A 28 -6.45 4.64 8.84
N ALA A 29 -7.49 4.76 8.02
CA ALA A 29 -8.85 5.03 8.49
C ALA A 29 -9.37 3.92 9.42
N ALA A 30 -9.11 2.66 9.11
CA ALA A 30 -9.51 1.54 9.95
C ALA A 30 -8.82 1.56 11.32
N VAL A 31 -7.55 1.98 11.37
CA VAL A 31 -6.79 2.17 12.62
C VAL A 31 -7.39 3.32 13.43
N GLU A 32 -7.63 4.48 12.80
CA GLU A 32 -8.19 5.66 13.47
C GLU A 32 -9.60 5.41 14.02
N GLN A 33 -10.39 4.55 13.37
CA GLN A 33 -11.74 4.17 13.79
C GLN A 33 -11.74 2.98 14.77
N GLU A 34 -10.57 2.46 15.16
CA GLU A 34 -10.43 1.25 15.99
C GLU A 34 -11.18 0.03 15.41
N SER A 35 -11.45 0.04 14.10
CA SER A 35 -12.19 -1.00 13.37
C SER A 35 -11.31 -2.20 13.00
N ILE A 36 -10.01 -2.11 13.25
CA ILE A 36 -9.03 -3.20 13.07
C ILE A 36 -8.14 -3.31 14.30
N ALA A 37 -7.84 -4.53 14.71
CA ALA A 37 -6.88 -4.75 15.79
C ALA A 37 -5.48 -4.23 15.39
N GLY A 38 -4.81 -3.51 16.29
CA GLY A 38 -3.50 -2.91 16.00
C GLY A 38 -2.44 -3.91 15.50
N GLY A 39 -2.47 -5.16 15.99
CA GLY A 39 -1.60 -6.23 15.48
C GLY A 39 -1.87 -6.61 14.02
N ALA A 40 -3.14 -6.66 13.61
CA ALA A 40 -3.53 -6.96 12.23
C ALA A 40 -3.16 -5.80 11.29
N ALA A 41 -3.39 -4.55 11.72
CA ALA A 41 -2.95 -3.38 10.97
C ALA A 41 -1.43 -3.34 10.78
N LYS A 42 -0.65 -3.66 11.83
CA LYS A 42 0.81 -3.80 11.72
C LYS A 42 1.20 -4.86 10.68
N GLY A 43 0.57 -6.04 10.73
CA GLY A 43 0.82 -7.11 9.78
C GLY A 43 0.60 -6.68 8.32
N LEU A 44 -0.53 -6.01 8.05
CA LEU A 44 -0.84 -5.48 6.73
C LEU A 44 0.18 -4.42 6.27
N LEU A 45 0.56 -3.50 7.16
CA LEU A 45 1.58 -2.49 6.85
C LEU A 45 2.94 -3.12 6.54
N TYR A 46 3.35 -4.19 7.23
CA TYR A 46 4.59 -4.89 6.89
C TYR A 46 4.53 -5.50 5.48
N SER A 47 3.42 -6.15 5.12
CA SER A 47 3.24 -6.71 3.78
C SER A 47 3.25 -5.62 2.69
N VAL A 48 2.62 -4.48 2.94
CA VAL A 48 2.63 -3.35 2.00
C VAL A 48 4.03 -2.75 1.86
N ILE A 49 4.73 -2.53 2.98
CA ILE A 49 6.11 -2.02 3.00
C ILE A 49 7.06 -2.97 2.25
N GLU A 50 6.91 -4.28 2.43
CA GLU A 50 7.71 -5.29 1.73
C GLU A 50 7.44 -5.25 0.22
N THR A 51 6.16 -5.20 -0.17
CA THR A 51 5.74 -5.10 -1.58
C THR A 51 6.30 -3.83 -2.24
N LEU A 52 6.15 -2.68 -1.59
CA LEU A 52 6.71 -1.40 -2.07
C LEU A 52 8.24 -1.44 -2.13
N GLY A 53 8.90 -2.07 -1.17
CA GLY A 53 10.34 -2.27 -1.17
C GLY A 53 10.82 -3.12 -2.35
N ALA A 54 10.10 -4.20 -2.67
CA ALA A 54 10.39 -5.04 -3.82
C ALA A 54 10.21 -4.28 -5.14
N LEU A 55 9.12 -3.52 -5.29
CA LEU A 55 8.87 -2.69 -6.47
C LEU A 55 9.95 -1.60 -6.64
N VAL A 56 10.26 -0.86 -5.58
CA VAL A 56 11.31 0.19 -5.60
C VAL A 56 12.70 -0.41 -5.82
N GLY A 57 12.92 -1.68 -5.46
CA GLY A 57 14.17 -2.40 -5.72
C GLY A 57 14.32 -2.91 -7.16
N ASP A 58 13.24 -2.95 -7.94
CA ASP A 58 13.26 -3.44 -9.31
C ASP A 58 14.05 -2.47 -10.22
N PRO A 59 15.08 -2.94 -10.95
CA PRO A 59 15.91 -2.07 -11.78
C PRO A 59 15.18 -1.59 -13.06
N ASP A 60 14.19 -2.34 -13.52
CA ASP A 60 13.42 -2.03 -14.73
C ASP A 60 12.26 -1.06 -14.46
N LEU A 61 11.98 -0.76 -13.19
CA LEU A 61 10.92 0.15 -12.80
C LEU A 61 11.15 1.59 -13.34
N PRO A 62 10.17 2.16 -14.09
CA PRO A 62 10.24 3.53 -14.58
C PRO A 62 10.40 4.56 -13.45
N GLU A 63 11.18 5.62 -13.71
CA GLU A 63 11.53 6.62 -12.69
C GLU A 63 10.29 7.28 -12.05
N HIS A 64 9.27 7.63 -12.85
CA HIS A 64 8.03 8.23 -12.34
C HIS A 64 7.25 7.28 -11.41
N ALA A 65 7.24 5.99 -11.70
CA ALA A 65 6.60 4.98 -10.86
C ALA A 65 7.44 4.74 -9.59
N ARG A 66 8.77 4.74 -9.70
CA ARG A 66 9.70 4.62 -8.57
C ARG A 66 9.50 5.73 -7.55
N SER A 67 9.42 6.99 -7.99
CA SER A 67 9.14 8.11 -7.09
C SER A 67 7.78 7.96 -6.40
N GLY A 68 6.75 7.50 -7.12
CA GLY A 68 5.44 7.20 -6.55
C GLY A 68 5.48 6.15 -5.45
N TYR A 69 6.07 4.97 -5.72
CA TYR A 69 6.19 3.91 -4.71
C TYR A 69 7.12 4.30 -3.54
N GLN A 70 8.14 5.12 -3.77
CA GLN A 70 8.97 5.67 -2.69
C GLN A 70 8.18 6.58 -1.77
N GLY A 71 7.31 7.44 -2.31
CA GLY A 71 6.39 8.25 -1.51
C GLY A 71 5.44 7.39 -0.68
N LEU A 72 4.82 6.38 -1.30
CA LEU A 72 3.96 5.44 -0.57
C LEU A 72 4.71 4.65 0.51
N LEU A 73 5.97 4.28 0.25
CA LEU A 73 6.81 3.57 1.21
C LEU A 73 7.11 4.43 2.43
N GLU A 74 7.31 5.74 2.25
CA GLU A 74 7.44 6.71 3.33
C GLU A 74 6.15 6.80 4.13
N THR A 75 5.00 7.03 3.47
CA THR A 75 3.68 7.10 4.13
C THR A 75 3.36 5.84 4.92
N ALA A 76 3.61 4.65 4.37
CA ALA A 76 3.39 3.38 5.06
C ALA A 76 4.24 3.26 6.34
N ARG A 77 5.48 3.73 6.32
CA ARG A 77 6.38 3.76 7.49
C ARG A 77 5.91 4.76 8.54
N GLU A 78 5.38 5.91 8.12
CA GLU A 78 4.80 6.90 9.04
C GLU A 78 3.55 6.37 9.74
N ILE A 79 2.62 5.73 9.00
CA ILE A 79 1.45 5.08 9.58
C ILE A 79 1.88 4.03 10.61
N ARG A 80 2.86 3.19 10.27
CA ARG A 80 3.37 2.17 11.20
C ARG A 80 3.96 2.79 12.45
N SER A 81 4.80 3.83 12.31
CA SER A 81 5.42 4.53 13.43
C SER A 81 4.38 5.08 14.41
N ARG A 82 3.31 5.72 13.90
CA ARG A 82 2.19 6.20 14.72
C ARG A 82 1.48 5.07 15.45
N LEU A 83 1.23 3.96 14.78
CA LEU A 83 0.59 2.77 15.36
C LEU A 83 1.45 2.11 16.45
N GLU A 84 2.77 2.14 16.30
CA GLU A 84 3.72 1.69 17.33
C GLU A 84 3.76 2.64 18.53
N ALA A 85 3.73 3.96 18.29
CA ALA A 85 3.71 4.98 19.34
C ALA A 85 2.40 5.00 20.15
N GLY A 86 1.26 4.68 19.53
CA GLY A 86 -0.06 4.62 20.19
C GLY A 86 -0.39 3.29 20.87
N SER A 87 0.47 2.26 20.79
CA SER A 87 0.26 0.95 21.41
C SER A 87 0.70 0.89 22.90
N HIS A 88 0.74 2.02 23.61
CA HIS A 88 1.29 2.12 24.98
C HIS A 88 0.26 2.61 25.99
#